data_AF-A0A7Y2D2N5-F1
#
_entry.id   AF-A0A7Y2D2N5-F1
#
_cell.length_a   1.000
_cell.length_b   1.000
_cell.length_c   1.000
_cell.angle_alpha   90.00
_cell.angle_beta   90.00
_cell.angle_gamma   90.00
#
_symmetry.space_group_name_H-M   'P 1'
#
loop_
_entity.id
_entity.type
_entity.pdbx_description
1 polymer ?
#
loop_
_entity_poly.entity_id
_entity_poly.type
_entity_poly.pdbx_seq_one_letter_code
_entity_poly.pdbx_strand_id
1 'polypeptide(L)' 'MIHFLYLIGFAVALAVVFAAFTKGDINAKLKYGVKSFAQFVLISLLLAWIFYFIPW' A
#
# COMPACT_ATOMS: atom_id res chain seq x y z
N MET A 1 -15.84 -9.06 1.22
CA MET A 1 -15.10 -7.88 1.71
C MET A 1 -13.79 -8.20 2.44
N ILE A 2 -13.57 -9.43 2.93
CA ILE A 2 -12.36 -9.76 3.72
C ILE A 2 -11.02 -9.61 2.97
N HIS A 3 -11.00 -9.88 1.66
CA HIS A 3 -9.82 -9.69 0.81
C HIS A 3 -9.33 -8.23 0.78
N PHE A 4 -10.26 -7.27 0.81
CA PHE A 4 -9.91 -5.85 0.89
C PHE A 4 -9.25 -5.50 2.24
N LEU A 5 -9.71 -6.11 3.34
CA LEU A 5 -9.09 -5.92 4.65
C LEU A 5 -7.68 -6.51 4.71
N TYR A 6 -7.44 -7.67 4.08
CA TYR A 6 -6.09 -8.22 3.96
C TYR A 6 -5.15 -7.32 3.16
N LEU A 7 -5.64 -6.72 2.07
CA LEU A 7 -4.89 -5.75 1.28
C LEU A 7 -4.51 -4.52 2.12
N ILE A 8 -5.46 -3.95 2.86
CA ILE A 8 -5.20 -2.79 3.74
C ILE A 8 -4.17 -3.17 4.81
N GLY A 9 -4.36 -4.30 5.50
CA GLY A 9 -3.43 -4.76 6.54
C GLY A 9 -2.02 -5.01 6.00
N PHE A 10 -1.91 -5.63 4.83
CA PHE A 10 -0.63 -5.88 4.17
C PHE A 10 0.05 -4.57 3.74
N ALA A 11 -0.71 -3.64 3.15
CA ALA A 11 -0.20 -2.33 2.75
C ALA A 11 0.30 -1.52 3.95
N VAL A 12 -0.39 -1.57 5.10
CA VAL A 12 0.07 -0.94 6.35
C VAL A 12 1.37 -1.57 6.83
N ALA A 13 1.45 -2.90 6.87
CA ALA A 13 2.66 -3.61 7.30
C ALA A 13 3.88 -3.23 6.44
N LEU A 14 3.73 -3.25 5.11
CA LEU A 14 4.79 -2.85 4.19
C LEU A 14 5.18 -1.37 4.34
N ALA A 15 4.20 -0.49 4.49
CA ALA A 15 4.45 0.93 4.71
C ALA A 15 5.28 1.19 5.97
N VAL A 16 4.99 0.48 7.07
CA VAL A 16 5.76 0.55 8.32
C VAL A 16 7.18 0.03 8.12
N VAL A 17 7.33 -1.14 7.47
CA VAL A 17 8.65 -1.72 7.18
C VAL A 17 9.49 -0.76 6.34
N PHE A 18 8.96 -0.24 5.23
CA PHE A 18 9.73 0.66 4.38
C PHE A 18 10.01 2.03 5.03
N ALA A 19 9.08 2.55 5.84
CA ALA A 19 9.33 3.76 6.62
C ALA A 19 10.42 3.55 7.69
N ALA A 20 10.50 2.37 8.30
CA ALA A 20 11.54 2.03 9.27
C ALA A 20 12.94 2.06 8.63
N PHE A 21 13.08 1.50 7.42
CA PHE A 21 14.34 1.48 6.66
C PHE A 21 14.68 2.81 5.95
N THR A 22 13.73 3.73 5.86
CA THR A 22 13.97 5.06 5.27
C THR A 22 14.89 5.89 6.16
N LYS A 23 15.94 6.47 5.56
CA LYS A 23 16.86 7.41 6.21
C LYS A 23 16.24 8.81 6.28
N GLY A 24 16.38 9.48 7.42
CA GLY A 24 15.89 10.84 7.62
C GLY A 24 15.14 11.02 8.93
N ASP A 25 14.65 12.24 9.13
CA ASP A 25 13.85 12.65 10.29
C ASP A 25 12.48 11.94 10.35
N ILE A 26 11.83 11.97 11.50
CA ILE A 26 10.53 11.33 11.74
C ILE A 26 9.46 11.77 10.72
N ASN A 27 9.48 13.05 10.33
CA ASN A 27 8.60 13.61 9.32
C ASN A 27 8.84 12.99 7.93
N ALA A 28 10.10 12.72 7.57
CA ALA A 28 10.45 12.08 6.31
C ALA A 28 10.01 10.61 6.29
N LYS A 29 10.17 9.90 7.41
CA LYS A 29 9.71 8.51 7.57
C LYS A 29 8.18 8.42 7.47
N LEU A 30 7.44 9.30 8.12
CA LEU A 30 5.98 9.36 8.04
C LEU A 30 5.50 9.66 6.62
N LYS A 31 6.06 10.69 5.98
CA LYS A 31 5.71 11.04 4.59
C LYS A 31 5.99 9.90 3.63
N TYR A 32 7.11 9.19 3.80
CA TYR A 32 7.47 8.03 2.99
C TYR A 32 6.48 6.88 3.23
N GLY A 33 6.19 6.54 4.49
CA GLY A 33 5.25 5.49 4.84
C GLY A 33 3.85 5.73 4.26
N VAL A 34 3.31 6.94 4.43
CA VAL A 34 1.99 7.31 3.87
C VAL A 34 2.00 7.22 2.35
N LYS A 35 3.07 7.70 1.69
CA LYS A 35 3.21 7.60 0.23
C LYS A 35 3.25 6.15 -0.23
N SER A 36 4.05 5.30 0.41
CA SER A 36 4.14 3.88 0.08
C SER A 36 2.82 3.15 0.29
N PHE A 37 2.13 3.41 1.42
CA PHE A 37 0.80 2.85 1.67
C PHE A 37 -0.17 3.21 0.55
N ALA A 38 -0.26 4.51 0.21
CA ALA A 38 -1.14 4.98 -0.86
C ALA A 38 -0.80 4.34 -2.21
N GLN A 39 0.48 4.20 -2.55
CA GLN A 39 0.90 3.53 -3.78
C GLN A 39 0.42 2.07 -3.82
N PHE A 40 0.62 1.29 -2.76
CA PHE A 40 0.15 -0.09 -2.72
C PHE A 40 -1.36 -0.18 -2.88
N VAL A 41 -2.12 0.61 -2.11
CA VAL A 41 -3.59 0.58 -2.16
C VAL A 41 -4.10 1.00 -3.55
N LEU A 42 -3.60 2.11 -4.10
CA LEU A 42 -4.05 2.62 -5.39
C LEU A 42 -3.69 1.68 -6.55
N ILE A 43 -2.45 1.16 -6.58
CA ILE A 43 -2.03 0.23 -7.62
C ILE A 43 -2.86 -1.04 -7.54
N SER A 44 -3.09 -1.60 -6.34
CA SER A 44 -3.90 -2.80 -6.19
C SER A 44 -5.38 -2.58 -6.55
N LEU A 45 -5.96 -1.42 -6.25
CA LEU A 45 -7.30 -1.06 -6.73
C LEU A 45 -7.36 -0.97 -8.25
N LEU A 46 -6.37 -0.32 -8.86
CA LEU A 46 -6.29 -0.16 -10.31
C LEU A 46 -6.14 -1.53 -10.99
N LEU A 47 -5.32 -2.42 -10.40
CA LEU A 47 -5.16 -3.79 -10.88
C LEU A 47 -6.45 -4.59 -10.74
N ALA A 48 -7.16 -4.47 -9.61
CA ALA A 48 -8.45 -5.11 -9.40
C ALA A 48 -9.50 -4.63 -10.42
N TRP A 49 -9.49 -3.33 -10.76
CA TRP A 49 -10.35 -2.77 -11.78
C TRP A 49 -10.01 -3.29 -13.18
N ILE A 50 -8.73 -3.37 -13.56
CA ILE A 50 -8.31 -3.95 -14.84
C ILE A 50 -8.72 -5.43 -14.92
N PHE A 51 -8.43 -6.20 -13.88
CA PHE A 51 -8.75 -7.63 -13.84
C PHE A 51 -10.24 -7.93 -13.74
N TYR A 52 -11.07 -6.99 -13.31
CA TYR A 52 -12.52 -7.13 -13.37
C TYR A 52 -13.03 -7.37 -14.81
N PHE A 53 -12.34 -6.83 -15.83
CA PHE A 53 -12.72 -6.97 -17.23
C PHE A 53 -12.13 -8.19 -17.91
N ILE A 54 -11.22 -8.93 -17.28
CA ILE A 54 -10.71 -10.18 -17.84
C ILE A 54 -11.70 -11.27 -17.45
N PRO A 55 -12.48 -11.80 -18.42
CA PRO A 55 -13.34 -12.93 -18.16
C PRO A 55 -12.44 -14.16 -18.13
N TRP A 56 -11.96 -14.52 -16.95
CA TRP A 56 -11.47 -15.87 -16.73
C TRP A 56 -12.66 -16.80 -16.44
#